data_AF-A0AAD5UGX9-F1
#
_entry.id   AF-A0AAD5UGX9-F1
#
_cell.length_a   1.000
_cell.length_b   1.000
_cell.length_c   1.000
_cell.angle_alpha   90.00
_cell.angle_beta   90.00
_cell.angle_gamma   90.00
#
_symmetry.space_group_name_H-M   'P 1'
#
loop_
_entity.id
_entity.type
_entity.pdbx_description
1 polymer ?
#
loop_
_entity_poly.entity_id
_entity_poly.type
_entity_poly.pdbx_seq_one_letter_code
_entity_poly.pdbx_strand_id
1 'polypeptide(L)'
;MNSTVLHPLSGYSFGAKDPQMEPDQSIQQKLERLKTEFVEKGCRITVLGVICLHEHNHPTILVLRIANSFYKLPGGTLKPGEDEIKGLQQHLIEQLGPIGDTNHDEFEIGELLGVYYRLNFENILVLGINVVSVSATTYYETKRDCKDIYGAFA
;
A
#
# COMPACT_ATOMS: atom_id res chain seq x y z
N MET A 1 6.21 17.68 -17.31
CA MET A 1 5.07 17.41 -16.42
C MET A 1 4.77 15.93 -16.57
N ASN A 2 4.89 15.16 -15.50
CA ASN A 2 4.58 13.74 -15.54
C ASN A 2 3.05 13.59 -15.51
N SER A 3 2.52 12.82 -16.45
CA SER A 3 1.09 12.58 -16.59
C SER A 3 0.80 11.16 -16.12
N THR A 4 0.00 11.01 -15.08
CA THR A 4 -0.42 9.71 -14.55
C THR A 4 -1.83 9.40 -15.03
N VAL A 5 -2.04 8.21 -15.60
CA VAL A 5 -3.37 7.75 -16.01
C VAL A 5 -4.08 7.18 -14.79
N LEU A 6 -5.29 7.65 -14.52
CA LEU A 6 -6.15 7.06 -13.50
C LEU A 6 -7.10 6.08 -14.17
N HIS A 7 -7.24 4.89 -13.59
CA HIS A 7 -8.20 3.88 -14.04
C HIS A 7 -9.49 3.96 -13.21
N PRO A 8 -10.65 3.58 -13.77
CA PRO A 8 -11.91 3.64 -13.05
C PRO A 8 -11.96 2.62 -11.91
N LEU A 9 -12.57 2.99 -10.78
CA LEU A 9 -12.77 2.10 -9.63
C LEU A 9 -13.46 0.78 -10.02
N SER A 10 -14.40 0.84 -10.97
CA SER A 10 -15.14 -0.32 -11.48
C SER A 10 -14.27 -1.38 -12.16
N GLY A 11 -13.02 -1.05 -12.52
CA GLY A 11 -12.04 -2.01 -13.05
C GLY A 11 -11.35 -2.85 -11.99
N TYR A 12 -11.60 -2.60 -10.70
CA TYR A 12 -10.95 -3.28 -9.59
C TYR A 12 -11.95 -4.08 -8.75
N SER A 13 -11.53 -5.27 -8.32
CA SER A 13 -12.26 -6.11 -7.37
C SER A 13 -11.56 -6.15 -6.03
N PHE A 14 -12.31 -6.02 -4.94
CA PHE A 14 -11.77 -6.07 -3.58
C PHE A 14 -12.09 -7.40 -2.93
N GLY A 15 -11.04 -8.17 -2.63
CA GLY A 15 -11.15 -9.37 -1.81
C GLY A 15 -11.07 -9.07 -0.31
N ALA A 16 -11.45 -10.04 0.51
CA ALA A 16 -11.21 -10.01 1.94
C ALA A 16 -9.97 -10.85 2.27
N LYS A 17 -9.05 -10.27 3.03
CA LYS A 17 -7.91 -10.97 3.66
C LYS A 17 -8.16 -11.20 5.13
N ASP A 18 -7.35 -12.07 5.73
CA ASP A 18 -7.36 -12.28 7.17
C ASP A 18 -7.12 -10.96 7.92
N PRO A 19 -7.78 -10.77 9.07
CA PRO A 19 -7.60 -9.57 9.87
C PRO A 19 -6.15 -9.38 10.30
N GLN A 20 -5.58 -8.21 9.99
CA GLN A 20 -4.26 -7.85 10.49
C GLN A 20 -4.38 -7.26 11.90
N MET A 21 -3.80 -7.94 12.88
CA MET A 21 -3.78 -7.45 14.26
C MET A 21 -2.72 -6.37 14.46
N GLU A 22 -3.05 -5.31 15.19
CA GLU A 22 -2.02 -4.36 15.63
C GLU A 22 -1.09 -5.06 16.65
N PRO A 23 0.23 -4.87 16.53
CA PRO A 23 1.20 -5.59 17.35
C PRO A 23 1.18 -5.13 18.82
N ASP A 24 0.76 -3.89 19.10
CA ASP A 24 0.80 -3.30 20.43
C ASP A 24 -0.61 -3.18 21.02
N GLN A 25 -0.79 -3.60 22.27
CA GLN A 25 -2.10 -3.54 22.95
C GLN A 25 -2.40 -2.14 23.49
N SER A 26 -1.38 -1.29 23.63
CA SER A 26 -1.52 0.09 24.07
C SER A 26 -0.52 1.03 23.40
N ILE A 27 -0.85 2.31 23.46
CA ILE A 27 0.04 3.40 23.07
C ILE A 27 1.37 3.36 23.86
N GLN A 28 1.33 3.08 25.16
CA GLN A 28 2.54 3.06 25.98
C GLN A 28 3.51 1.97 25.50
N GLN A 29 3.00 0.76 25.27
CA GLN A 29 3.79 -0.37 24.76
C GLN A 29 4.40 -0.04 23.39
N LYS A 30 3.63 0.59 22.50
CA LYS A 30 4.12 1.06 21.21
C LYS A 30 5.28 2.05 21.35
N LEU A 31 5.17 3.02 22.26
CA LEU A 31 6.23 4.01 22.50
C LEU A 31 7.48 3.39 23.12
N GLU A 32 7.32 2.46 24.06
CA GLU A 32 8.44 1.73 24.66
C GLU A 32 9.19 0.89 23.60
N ARG A 33 8.45 0.13 22.78
CA ARG A 33 9.03 -0.63 21.67
C ARG A 33 9.80 0.25 20.70
N LEU A 34 9.24 1.42 20.33
CA LEU A 34 9.92 2.35 19.44
C LEU A 34 11.23 2.89 20.03
N LYS A 35 11.29 3.15 21.34
CA LYS A 35 12.52 3.57 22.01
C LYS A 35 13.56 2.46 22.01
N THR A 36 13.16 1.23 22.35
CA THR A 36 14.06 0.07 22.35
C THR A 36 14.60 -0.23 20.95
N GLU A 37 13.73 -0.27 19.93
CA GLU A 37 14.12 -0.47 18.53
C GLU A 37 15.13 0.60 18.07
N PHE A 38 14.96 1.86 18.50
CA PHE A 38 15.88 2.93 18.14
C PHE A 38 17.27 2.76 18.77
N VAL A 39 17.35 2.32 20.03
CA VAL A 39 18.64 2.05 20.69
C VAL A 39 19.37 0.89 20.01
N GLU A 40 18.64 -0.14 19.57
CA GLU A 40 19.24 -1.33 18.95
C GLU A 40 19.62 -1.14 17.47
N LYS A 41 18.75 -0.48 16.69
CA LYS A 41 18.80 -0.48 15.22
C LYS A 41 18.93 0.93 14.63
N GLY A 42 18.80 1.97 15.44
CA GLY A 42 18.79 3.36 14.99
C GLY A 42 17.46 3.78 14.37
N CYS A 43 17.51 4.69 13.40
CA CYS A 43 16.33 5.26 12.80
C CYS A 43 15.46 4.22 12.08
N ARG A 44 14.16 4.25 12.35
CA ARG A 44 13.16 3.44 11.64
C ARG A 44 12.84 4.06 10.28
N ILE A 45 12.89 3.26 9.21
CA ILE A 45 12.47 3.66 7.88
C ILE A 45 11.09 3.04 7.60
N THR A 46 10.16 3.84 7.09
CA THR A 46 8.81 3.40 6.71
C THR A 46 8.45 3.98 5.35
N VAL A 47 7.99 3.11 4.46
CA VAL A 47 7.57 3.45 3.10
C VAL A 47 6.08 3.24 2.97
N LEU A 48 5.38 4.21 2.37
CA LEU A 48 3.94 4.16 2.14
C LEU A 48 3.62 4.45 0.68
N GLY A 49 2.70 3.66 0.12
CA GLY A 49 2.19 3.83 -1.23
C GLY A 49 0.93 4.68 -1.26
N VAL A 50 0.85 5.60 -2.22
CA VAL A 50 -0.39 6.29 -2.60
C VAL A 50 -0.87 5.72 -3.91
N ILE A 51 -1.97 4.96 -3.84
CA ILE A 51 -2.60 4.37 -5.00
C ILE A 51 -3.77 5.25 -5.40
N CYS A 52 -3.73 5.75 -6.64
CA CYS A 52 -4.74 6.64 -7.20
C CYS A 52 -5.57 5.92 -8.26
N LEU A 53 -6.87 6.19 -8.24
CA LEU A 53 -7.84 5.77 -9.25
C LEU A 53 -8.87 6.89 -9.44
N HIS A 54 -9.84 6.71 -10.33
CA HIS A 54 -10.96 7.64 -10.41
C HIS A 54 -12.31 6.97 -10.23
N GLU A 55 -13.23 7.69 -9.61
CA GLU A 55 -14.64 7.34 -9.58
C GLU A 55 -15.42 8.56 -10.07
N HIS A 56 -16.29 8.40 -11.07
CA HIS A 56 -17.03 9.52 -11.67
C HIS A 56 -16.14 10.72 -12.10
N ASN A 57 -14.96 10.45 -12.66
CA ASN A 57 -13.93 11.44 -13.04
C ASN A 57 -13.35 12.26 -11.87
N HIS A 58 -13.53 11.81 -10.63
CA HIS A 58 -12.88 12.38 -9.45
C HIS A 58 -11.71 11.52 -8.99
N PRO A 59 -10.49 12.09 -8.86
CA PRO A 59 -9.36 11.38 -8.28
C PRO A 59 -9.69 10.89 -6.87
N THR A 60 -9.39 9.63 -6.62
CA THR A 60 -9.66 8.95 -5.36
C THR A 60 -8.40 8.19 -4.92
N ILE A 61 -8.08 8.28 -3.63
CA ILE A 61 -6.93 7.58 -3.03
C ILE A 61 -7.44 6.36 -2.28
N LEU A 62 -6.83 5.20 -2.54
CA LEU A 62 -7.08 3.99 -1.75
C LEU A 62 -6.40 4.09 -0.39
N VAL A 63 -7.17 3.82 0.66
CA VAL A 63 -6.70 3.80 2.05
C VAL A 63 -7.18 2.53 2.74
N LEU A 64 -6.36 2.00 3.65
CA LEU A 64 -6.74 0.92 4.54
C LEU A 64 -7.53 1.51 5.71
N ARG A 65 -8.80 1.12 5.82
CA ARG A 65 -9.65 1.49 6.95
C ARG A 65 -9.40 0.52 8.10
N ILE A 66 -9.06 1.05 9.27
CA ILE A 66 -8.90 0.29 10.51
C ILE A 66 -9.99 0.73 11.47
N ALA A 67 -10.78 -0.26 11.92
CA ALA A 67 -12.01 -0.01 12.67
C ALA A 67 -12.89 1.03 11.94
N ASN A 68 -13.69 1.81 12.68
CA ASN A 68 -14.63 2.74 12.07
C ASN A 68 -14.08 4.15 11.81
N SER A 69 -12.90 4.50 12.31
CA SER A 69 -12.43 5.89 12.37
C SER A 69 -10.96 6.11 12.04
N PHE A 70 -10.19 5.07 11.70
CA PHE A 70 -8.77 5.20 11.39
C PHE A 70 -8.49 4.82 9.94
N TYR A 71 -7.59 5.56 9.32
CA TYR A 71 -7.17 5.36 7.94
C TYR A 71 -5.64 5.31 7.89
N LYS A 72 -5.09 4.36 7.15
CA LYS A 72 -3.66 4.24 6.89
C LYS A 72 -3.44 4.11 5.39
N LEU A 73 -2.31 4.64 4.92
CA LEU A 73 -1.82 4.28 3.60
C LEU A 73 -1.24 2.85 3.65
N PRO A 74 -1.34 2.08 2.55
CA PRO A 74 -0.66 0.80 2.45
C PRO A 74 0.87 1.02 2.43
N GLY A 75 1.61 0.01 2.88
CA GLY A 75 3.05 0.08 3.09
C GLY A 75 3.46 -0.40 4.49
N GLY A 76 4.70 -0.18 4.85
CA GLY A 76 5.26 -0.78 6.05
C GLY A 76 6.66 -0.32 6.40
N THR A 77 7.17 -0.90 7.49
CA THR A 77 8.51 -0.62 8.00
C THR A 77 9.53 -1.53 7.34
N LEU A 78 10.66 -0.95 6.98
CA LEU A 78 11.76 -1.65 6.35
C LEU A 78 12.76 -2.17 7.38
N LYS A 79 13.45 -3.24 7.01
CA LYS A 79 14.63 -3.70 7.74
C LYS A 79 15.83 -2.78 7.45
N PRO A 80 16.81 -2.67 8.36
CA PRO A 80 18.02 -1.89 8.10
C PRO A 80 18.71 -2.35 6.81
N GLY A 81 18.95 -1.42 5.89
CA GLY A 81 19.62 -1.67 4.61
C GLY A 81 18.74 -2.28 3.51
N GLU A 82 17.44 -2.43 3.74
CA GLU A 82 16.48 -2.84 2.71
C GLU A 82 16.23 -1.72 1.70
N ASP A 83 16.03 -2.08 0.44
CA ASP A 83 15.72 -1.12 -0.62
C ASP A 83 14.29 -0.59 -0.48
N GLU A 84 14.12 0.73 -0.57
CA GLU A 84 12.84 1.37 -0.31
C GLU A 84 11.75 1.00 -1.32
N ILE A 85 12.12 0.88 -2.60
CA ILE A 85 11.19 0.57 -3.68
C ILE A 85 10.75 -0.88 -3.58
N LYS A 86 11.70 -1.82 -3.48
CA LYS A 86 11.41 -3.25 -3.35
C LYS A 86 10.66 -3.57 -2.07
N GLY A 87 11.05 -2.93 -0.97
CA GLY A 87 10.36 -3.07 0.31
C GLY A 87 8.91 -2.61 0.20
N LEU A 88 8.66 -1.46 -0.45
CA LEU A 88 7.30 -1.00 -0.69
C LEU A 88 6.51 -1.98 -1.56
N GLN A 89 7.07 -2.47 -2.67
CA GLN A 89 6.42 -3.47 -3.53
C GLN A 89 5.99 -4.69 -2.74
N GLN A 90 6.89 -5.22 -1.91
CA GLN A 90 6.62 -6.37 -1.06
C GLN A 90 5.47 -6.10 -0.08
N HIS A 91 5.48 -4.94 0.60
CA HIS A 91 4.38 -4.56 1.51
C HIS A 91 3.04 -4.44 0.77
N LEU A 92 3.03 -3.91 -0.45
CA LEU A 92 1.80 -3.79 -1.26
C LEU A 92 1.27 -5.16 -1.69
N ILE A 93 2.16 -6.08 -2.09
CA ILE A 93 1.79 -7.47 -2.40
C ILE A 93 1.17 -8.15 -1.18
N GLU A 94 1.85 -8.07 -0.04
CA GLU A 94 1.39 -8.68 1.21
C GLU A 94 0.03 -8.13 1.65
N GLN A 95 -0.17 -6.82 1.55
CA GLN A 95 -1.40 -6.16 2.00
C GLN A 95 -2.54 -6.24 0.99
N LEU A 96 -2.28 -6.09 -0.31
CA LEU A 96 -3.30 -5.89 -1.34
C LEU A 96 -3.33 -6.98 -2.43
N GLY A 97 -2.26 -7.77 -2.57
CA GLY A 97 -2.19 -8.83 -3.57
C GLY A 97 -3.27 -9.90 -3.41
N PRO A 98 -3.70 -10.57 -4.50
CA PRO A 98 -4.72 -11.62 -4.44
C PRO A 98 -4.30 -12.81 -3.57
N ILE A 99 -5.27 -13.48 -2.93
CA ILE A 99 -5.01 -14.67 -2.10
C ILE A 99 -4.84 -15.89 -3.00
N GLY A 100 -3.74 -16.62 -2.82
CA GLY A 100 -3.51 -17.91 -3.48
C GLY A 100 -2.92 -17.81 -4.90
N ASP A 101 -2.72 -16.60 -5.42
CA ASP A 101 -2.03 -16.39 -6.69
C ASP A 101 -0.61 -15.88 -6.46
N THR A 102 0.36 -16.65 -6.94
CA THR A 102 1.80 -16.34 -6.86
C THR A 102 2.32 -15.68 -8.14
N ASN A 103 1.50 -15.61 -9.20
CA ASN A 103 1.80 -14.98 -10.47
C ASN A 103 1.02 -13.68 -10.63
N HIS A 104 1.17 -12.76 -9.66
CA HIS A 104 0.63 -11.41 -9.79
C HIS A 104 1.71 -10.48 -10.36
N ASP A 105 1.29 -9.57 -11.24
CA ASP A 105 2.16 -8.52 -11.74
C ASP A 105 2.67 -7.66 -10.58
N GLU A 106 3.94 -7.29 -10.64
CA GLU A 106 4.61 -6.49 -9.63
C GLU A 106 4.05 -5.05 -9.63
N PHE A 107 3.84 -4.47 -8.45
CA PHE A 107 3.39 -3.08 -8.36
C PHE A 107 4.43 -2.14 -9.01
N GLU A 108 4.00 -1.32 -9.94
CA GLU A 108 4.83 -0.27 -10.53
C GLU A 108 4.93 0.92 -9.57
N ILE A 109 6.06 1.03 -8.88
CA ILE A 109 6.33 2.15 -7.99
C ILE A 109 6.77 3.36 -8.81
N GLY A 110 5.99 4.44 -8.73
CA GLY A 110 6.25 5.70 -9.42
C GLY A 110 7.11 6.65 -8.58
N GLU A 111 6.76 7.93 -8.62
CA GLU A 111 7.60 9.00 -8.09
C GLU A 111 7.46 9.20 -6.58
N LEU A 112 8.55 9.64 -5.94
CA LEU A 112 8.53 10.08 -4.55
C LEU A 112 7.70 11.38 -4.41
N LEU A 113 6.58 11.29 -3.71
CA LEU A 113 5.67 12.40 -3.44
C LEU A 113 6.09 13.23 -2.22
N GLY A 114 6.78 12.62 -1.25
CA GLY A 114 7.27 13.34 -0.08
C GLY A 114 8.02 12.47 0.90
N VAL A 115 8.88 13.12 1.67
CA VAL A 115 9.64 12.54 2.79
C VAL A 115 9.25 13.29 4.04
N TYR A 116 9.01 12.56 5.11
CA TYR A 116 8.54 13.12 6.36
C TYR A 116 9.40 12.52 7.50
N TYR A 117 9.70 13.28 8.56
CA TYR A 117 10.60 12.86 9.66
C TYR A 117 10.00 13.04 11.05
N ARG A 118 10.12 12.01 11.90
CA ARG A 118 9.65 12.04 13.29
C ARG A 118 10.83 12.24 14.23
N LEU A 119 10.88 13.39 14.89
CA LEU A 119 12.01 13.77 15.75
C LEU A 119 11.90 13.23 17.18
N ASN A 120 10.67 13.00 17.68
CA ASN A 120 10.41 12.57 19.06
C ASN A 120 9.55 11.30 19.12
N PHE A 121 9.68 10.55 20.21
CA PHE A 121 8.82 9.41 20.55
C PHE A 121 7.47 9.88 21.14
N GLU A 122 6.71 10.65 20.36
CA GLU A 122 5.41 11.20 20.75
C GLU A 122 4.27 10.64 19.90
N ASN A 123 3.08 10.53 20.47
CA ASN A 123 1.92 9.92 19.81
C ASN A 123 1.47 10.62 18.52
N ILE A 124 1.87 11.88 18.35
CA ILE A 124 1.54 12.68 17.18
C ILE A 124 2.69 12.52 16.17
N LEU A 125 2.37 11.86 15.07
CA LEU A 125 3.18 11.95 13.85
C LEU A 125 2.97 13.34 13.28
N VAL A 126 3.84 14.30 13.63
CA VAL A 126 4.19 15.33 12.66
C VAL A 126 5.37 14.75 11.90
N LEU A 127 5.01 14.03 10.83
CA LEU A 127 5.85 13.67 9.69
C LEU A 127 6.81 12.47 9.97
N GLY A 128 6.93 11.51 9.05
CA GLY A 128 7.71 10.26 9.19
C GLY A 128 7.47 9.18 8.10
N ILE A 129 7.21 9.55 6.85
CA ILE A 129 6.57 8.74 5.81
C ILE A 129 7.25 9.08 4.48
N ASN A 130 7.77 8.09 3.76
CA ASN A 130 8.01 8.27 2.32
C ASN A 130 6.69 7.95 1.63
N VAL A 131 6.05 8.97 1.06
CA VAL A 131 4.85 8.80 0.25
C VAL A 131 5.34 8.64 -1.17
N VAL A 132 5.11 7.49 -1.79
CA VAL A 132 5.45 7.26 -3.19
C VAL A 132 4.15 7.06 -3.97
N SER A 133 4.02 7.73 -5.12
CA SER A 133 2.89 7.51 -6.01
C SER A 133 3.06 6.13 -6.61
N VAL A 134 2.07 5.29 -6.46
CA VAL A 134 1.92 4.07 -7.24
C VAL A 134 0.81 4.37 -8.22
N SER A 135 1.18 4.61 -9.47
CA SER A 135 0.21 4.52 -10.56
C SER A 135 -0.16 3.04 -10.64
N ALA A 136 -1.39 2.69 -10.29
CA ALA A 136 -1.87 1.34 -10.54
C ALA A 136 -2.05 1.19 -12.05
N THR A 137 -0.96 0.91 -12.77
CA THR A 137 -1.01 0.47 -14.15
C THR A 137 -1.20 -1.04 -14.14
N THR A 138 -2.42 -1.51 -13.82
CA THR A 138 -2.77 -2.89 -14.16
C THR A 138 -3.01 -2.91 -15.67
N TYR A 139 -1.98 -3.27 -16.44
CA TYR A 139 -2.14 -3.55 -17.87
C TYR A 139 -3.02 -4.80 -18.01
N TYR A 140 -4.33 -4.61 -18.12
CA TYR A 140 -5.12 -5.55 -18.91
C TYR A 140 -5.03 -5.11 -20.37
N GLU A 141 -3.88 -5.39 -21.00
CA GLU A 141 -3.91 -5.54 -22.44
C GLU A 141 -4.69 -6.84 -22.71
N THR A 142 -6.01 -6.70 -22.78
CA THR A 142 -6.88 -7.72 -23.35
C THR A 142 -6.44 -7.88 -24.79
N LYS A 143 -5.49 -8.78 -25.03
CA LYS A 143 -5.45 -9.52 -26.28
C LYS A 143 -6.80 -10.22 -26.39
N ARG A 144 -7.71 -9.56 -27.10
CA ARG A 144 -8.74 -10.24 -27.86
C ARG A 144 -8.02 -11.34 -28.64
N ASP A 145 -8.22 -12.58 -28.24
CA ASP A 145 -8.51 -13.59 -29.24
C ASP A 145 -9.87 -14.18 -28.90
N CYS A 146 -10.80 -13.85 -29.77
CA CYS A 146 -12.17 -14.31 -29.76
C CYS A 146 -12.17 -15.69 -30.40
N LYS A 147 -12.40 -16.75 -29.61
CA LYS A 147 -13.03 -18.01 -30.04
C LYS A 147 -13.32 -18.89 -28.82
N ASP A 148 -14.42 -19.63 -28.93
CA ASP A 148 -15.18 -20.39 -27.91
C ASP A 148 -16.18 -19.50 -27.16
N ILE A 149 -17.30 -19.04 -27.72
CA ILE A 149 -18.48 -19.69 -28.33
C ILE A 149 -19.10 -20.87 -27.53
N TYR A 150 -20.34 -20.61 -27.07
CA TYR A 150 -21.46 -21.50 -26.67
C TYR A 150 -21.48 -22.18 -25.29
N GLY A 151 -22.49 -21.77 -24.48
CA GLY A 151 -23.64 -22.64 -24.18
C GLY A 151 -23.83 -23.17 -22.76
N ALA A 152 -25.09 -23.11 -22.30
CA ALA A 152 -25.71 -23.67 -21.09
C ALA A 152 -25.46 -22.83 -19.81
N PHE A 153 -26.47 -22.35 -19.07
CA PHE A 153 -27.73 -22.94 -18.57
C PHE A 153 -28.67 -21.74 -18.26
N ALA A 154 -29.93 -21.61 -18.68
CA ALA A 154 -31.12 -22.43 -18.42
C ALA A 154 -31.01 -23.38 -17.22
#